data_AF-A0AAN7KZC7-F1
#
_entry.id   AF-A0AAN7KZC7-F1
#
_cell.length_a   1.000
_cell.length_b   1.000
_cell.length_c   1.000
_cell.angle_alpha   90.00
_cell.angle_beta   90.00
_cell.angle_gamma   90.00
#
_symmetry.space_group_name_H-M   'P 1'
#
loop_
_entity.id
_entity.type
_entity.pdbx_description
1 polymer ?
#
loop_
_entity_poly.entity_id
_entity_poly.type
_entity_poly.pdbx_seq_one_letter_code
_entity_poly.pdbx_strand_id
1 'polypeptide(L)'
;MKEFREPRYMPVSYDQVEWHSLCRDIDSSTQQFTSSIDELEEMSTGNRTWKQRLVDIGTVTAQQAKDWGFSGVMLRSRATSRH
;
A
#
# COMPACT_ATOMS: atom_id res chain seq x y z
N MET A 1 33.71 4.90 -10.77
CA MET A 1 32.54 4.18 -11.32
C MET A 1 31.98 3.32 -10.20
N LYS A 2 30.75 3.56 -9.76
CA LYS A 2 30.13 2.80 -8.66
C LYS A 2 29.62 1.48 -9.23
N GLU A 3 30.10 0.39 -8.67
CA GLU A 3 29.71 -0.98 -8.99
C GLU A 3 28.19 -1.13 -8.80
N PHE A 4 27.49 -1.38 -9.90
CA PHE A 4 26.05 -1.59 -9.91
C PHE A 4 25.81 -3.00 -9.33
N ARG A 5 25.44 -3.06 -8.05
CA ARG A 5 25.15 -4.33 -7.38
C ARG A 5 23.79 -4.82 -7.87
N GLU A 6 23.81 -5.78 -8.79
CA GLU A 6 22.61 -6.49 -9.27
C GLU A 6 21.74 -6.94 -8.08
N PRO A 7 20.39 -6.84 -8.17
CA PRO A 7 19.50 -7.28 -7.11
C PRO A 7 19.69 -8.78 -6.88
N ARG A 8 19.97 -9.14 -5.63
CA ARG A 8 20.27 -10.51 -5.21
C ARG A 8 18.98 -11.33 -5.13
N TYR A 9 18.48 -11.81 -6.27
CA TYR A 9 17.44 -12.84 -6.28
C TYR A 9 18.05 -14.14 -5.73
N MET A 10 17.55 -14.63 -4.59
CA MET A 10 17.93 -15.98 -4.14
C MET A 10 17.27 -17.00 -5.08
N PRO A 11 18.03 -17.94 -5.66
CA PRO A 11 17.43 -19.08 -6.35
C PRO A 11 16.79 -19.98 -5.29
N VAL A 12 15.50 -19.83 -5.07
CA VAL A 12 14.73 -20.75 -4.23
C VAL A 12 14.41 -21.97 -5.09
N SER A 13 15.03 -23.12 -4.81
CA SER A 13 14.64 -24.38 -5.44
C SER A 13 13.23 -24.73 -4.97
N TYR A 14 12.25 -24.70 -5.88
CA TYR A 14 10.84 -25.00 -5.57
C TYR A 14 10.61 -26.39 -4.95
N ASP A 15 11.57 -27.31 -5.10
CA ASP A 15 11.50 -28.70 -4.64
C ASP A 15 11.59 -28.87 -3.11
N GLN A 16 11.96 -27.83 -2.37
CA GLN A 16 12.08 -27.86 -0.90
C GLN A 16 10.94 -27.14 -0.17
N VAL A 17 9.93 -26.65 -0.91
CA VAL A 17 8.83 -25.87 -0.33
C VAL A 17 7.69 -26.80 0.06
N GLU A 18 7.39 -26.85 1.35
CA GLU A 18 6.17 -27.47 1.88
C GLU A 18 4.95 -26.58 1.54
N TRP A 19 4.50 -26.67 0.29
CA TRP A 19 3.40 -25.86 -0.25
C TRP A 19 2.14 -25.89 0.60
N HIS A 20 1.85 -27.04 1.20
CA HIS A 20 0.63 -27.22 1.99
C HIS A 20 0.65 -26.42 3.31
N SER A 21 1.80 -26.36 3.99
CA SER A 21 1.94 -25.52 5.19
C SER A 21 2.01 -24.04 4.82
N LEU A 22 2.75 -23.69 3.77
CA LEU A 22 2.85 -22.30 3.31
C LEU A 22 1.49 -21.73 2.89
N CYS A 23 0.69 -22.47 2.13
CA CYS A 23 -0.66 -22.04 1.74
C CYS A 23 -1.57 -21.84 2.96
N ARG A 24 -1.48 -22.72 3.96
CA ARG A 24 -2.24 -22.60 5.22
C ARG A 24 -1.83 -21.37 6.02
N ASP A 25 -0.53 -21.09 6.08
CA ASP A 25 0.00 -19.93 6.79
C ASP A 25 -0.43 -18.61 6.11
N ILE A 26 -0.39 -18.57 4.77
CA ILE A 26 -0.87 -17.42 3.98
C ILE A 26 -2.37 -17.21 4.18
N ASP A 27 -3.17 -18.29 4.15
CA ASP A 27 -4.62 -18.23 4.37
C ASP A 27 -4.95 -17.71 5.78
N SER A 28 -4.31 -18.26 6.81
CA SER A 28 -4.50 -17.82 8.19
C SER A 28 -4.09 -16.35 8.39
N SER A 29 -3.00 -15.91 7.77
CA SER A 29 -2.55 -14.52 7.82
C SER A 29 -3.53 -13.58 7.13
N THR A 30 -4.07 -13.98 5.97
CA THR A 30 -5.03 -13.18 5.21
C THR A 30 -6.34 -12.99 5.98
N GLN A 31 -6.80 -14.03 6.67
CA GLN A 31 -8.00 -13.98 7.51
C GLN A 31 -7.84 -13.01 8.70
N GLN A 32 -6.68 -13.03 9.37
CA GLN A 32 -6.40 -12.13 10.51
C GLN A 32 -6.13 -10.69 10.06
N PHE A 33 -5.54 -10.50 8.89
CA PHE A 33 -5.14 -9.19 8.39
C PHE A 33 -6.34 -8.27 8.16
N THR A 34 -7.49 -8.83 7.78
CA THR A 34 -8.72 -8.05 7.54
C THR A 34 -9.17 -7.34 8.81
N SER A 35 -9.27 -8.04 9.95
CA SER A 35 -9.67 -7.41 11.22
C SER A 35 -8.69 -6.34 11.69
N SER A 36 -7.39 -6.54 11.48
CA SER A 36 -6.39 -5.53 11.83
C SER A 36 -6.50 -4.26 10.96
N ILE A 37 -6.91 -4.39 9.69
CA ILE A 37 -7.21 -3.22 8.86
C ILE A 37 -8.42 -2.47 9.40
N ASP A 38 -9.49 -3.18 9.76
CA ASP A 38 -10.72 -2.56 10.28
C ASP A 38 -10.44 -1.77 11.58
N GLU A 39 -9.63 -2.31 12.47
CA GLU A 39 -9.20 -1.61 13.70
C GLU A 39 -8.38 -0.34 13.39
N LEU A 40 -7.45 -0.42 12.43
CA LEU A 40 -6.66 0.73 11.99
C LEU A 40 -7.55 1.81 11.34
N GLU A 41 -8.58 1.39 10.59
CA GLU A 41 -9.58 2.28 10.01
C GLU A 41 -10.39 2.97 11.09
N GLU A 42 -10.88 2.24 12.09
CA GLU A 42 -11.65 2.82 13.21
C GLU A 42 -10.82 3.88 13.96
N MET A 43 -9.55 3.58 14.25
CA MET A 43 -8.64 4.52 14.93
C MET A 43 -8.29 5.77 14.12
N SER A 44 -8.31 5.70 12.79
CA SER A 44 -7.86 6.80 11.92
C SER A 44 -9.02 7.56 11.29
N THR A 45 -9.98 6.87 10.68
CA THR A 45 -11.12 7.43 9.96
C THR A 45 -12.17 8.03 10.89
N GLY A 46 -12.30 7.52 12.13
CA GLY A 46 -13.14 8.12 13.17
C GLY A 46 -12.50 9.33 13.86
N ASN A 47 -11.17 9.50 13.74
CA ASN A 47 -10.43 10.42 14.59
C ASN A 47 -10.44 11.86 14.07
N ARG A 48 -11.06 12.75 14.85
CA ARG A 48 -11.22 14.17 14.50
C ARG A 48 -9.88 14.90 14.37
N THR A 49 -8.90 14.60 15.22
CA THR A 49 -7.57 15.23 15.16
C THR A 49 -6.83 14.85 13.89
N TRP A 50 -7.00 13.62 13.43
CA TRP A 50 -6.45 13.17 12.14
C TRP A 50 -7.09 13.89 10.96
N LYS A 51 -8.43 14.02 10.95
CA LYS A 51 -9.13 14.77 9.89
C LYS A 51 -8.69 16.24 9.83
N GLN A 52 -8.58 16.90 10.98
CA GLN A 52 -8.16 18.30 11.05
C GLN A 52 -6.74 18.55 10.51
N ARG A 53 -5.87 17.52 10.53
CA ARG A 53 -4.48 17.62 10.08
C ARG A 53 -4.27 17.23 8.63
N LEU A 54 -5.24 16.59 7.98
CA LEU A 54 -5.03 15.96 6.67
C LEU A 54 -6.11 16.33 5.64
N VAL A 55 -7.30 16.75 6.06
CA VAL A 55 -8.35 17.23 5.16
C VAL A 55 -7.93 18.57 4.55
N ASP A 56 -8.13 18.72 3.24
CA ASP A 56 -7.82 19.91 2.43
C ASP A 56 -6.33 20.31 2.34
N ILE A 57 -5.41 19.44 2.77
CA ILE A 57 -3.96 19.67 2.64
C ILE A 57 -3.41 18.94 1.40
N GLY A 58 -2.64 19.64 0.56
CA GLY A 58 -1.94 19.03 -0.58
C GLY A 58 -2.83 18.70 -1.79
N THR A 59 -3.89 19.46 -2.00
CA THR A 59 -4.87 19.27 -3.09
C THR A 59 -4.27 19.59 -4.47
N VAL A 60 -3.95 18.58 -5.30
CA VAL A 60 -3.24 18.75 -6.61
C VAL A 60 -4.04 18.25 -7.81
N THR A 61 -4.45 19.08 -8.78
CA THR A 61 -5.46 18.73 -9.81
C THR A 61 -5.05 17.53 -10.66
N ALA A 62 -6.01 16.85 -11.31
CA ALA A 62 -5.70 15.72 -12.19
C ALA A 62 -4.75 16.11 -13.32
N GLN A 63 -4.85 17.35 -13.81
CA GLN A 63 -3.94 17.90 -14.82
C GLN A 63 -2.54 18.11 -14.23
N GLN A 64 -2.43 18.80 -13.09
CA GLN A 64 -1.15 19.00 -12.40
C GLN A 64 -0.46 17.68 -12.02
N ALA A 65 -1.22 16.69 -11.56
CA ALA A 65 -0.68 15.39 -11.20
C ALA A 65 -0.08 14.65 -12.41
N LYS A 66 -0.69 14.79 -13.59
CA LYS A 66 -0.12 14.25 -14.84
C LYS A 66 1.09 15.03 -15.30
N ASP A 67 1.00 16.36 -15.28
CA ASP A 67 2.07 17.25 -15.75
C ASP A 67 3.33 17.14 -14.89
N TRP A 68 3.19 16.87 -13.58
CA TRP A 68 4.30 16.66 -12.65
C TRP A 68 4.79 15.21 -12.59
N GLY A 69 4.21 14.31 -13.40
CA GLY A 69 4.64 12.92 -13.48
C GLY A 69 4.35 12.09 -12.22
N PHE A 70 3.26 12.40 -11.50
CA PHE A 70 2.85 11.58 -10.35
C PHE A 70 2.42 10.17 -10.77
N SER A 71 2.57 9.20 -9.87
CA SER A 71 2.28 7.78 -10.13
C SER A 71 1.63 7.09 -8.93
N GLY A 72 1.09 5.89 -9.14
CA GLY A 72 0.57 5.04 -8.07
C GLY A 72 -0.58 5.67 -7.26
N VAL A 73 -0.42 5.73 -5.94
CA VAL A 73 -1.46 6.23 -5.01
C VAL A 73 -1.83 7.68 -5.31
N MET A 74 -0.87 8.53 -5.69
CA MET A 74 -1.09 9.95 -5.92
C MET A 74 -2.06 10.24 -7.08
N LEU A 75 -2.06 9.40 -8.12
CA LEU A 75 -3.05 9.51 -9.20
C LEU A 75 -4.40 8.92 -8.81
N ARG A 76 -4.42 7.81 -8.08
CA ARG A 76 -5.66 7.12 -7.66
C ARG A 76 -6.45 7.93 -6.64
N SER A 77 -5.78 8.59 -5.70
CA SER A 77 -6.43 9.38 -4.65
C SER A 77 -7.13 10.63 -5.18
N ARG A 78 -6.64 11.21 -6.29
CA ARG A 78 -7.23 12.44 -6.84
C ARG A 78 -8.50 12.22 -7.66
N ALA A 79 -8.71 11.02 -8.19
CA ALA A 79 -9.88 10.71 -9.03
C ALA A 79 -11.23 10.82 -8.28
N THR A 80 -11.22 10.76 -6.95
CA THR A 80 -12.44 10.78 -6.12
C THR A 80 -12.70 12.13 -5.45
N SER A 81 -12.00 13.20 -5.87
CA SER A 81 -12.36 14.58 -5.50
C SER A 81 -13.63 14.98 -6.26
N ARG A 82 -14.77 14.44 -5.81
CA ARG A 82 -16.11 14.92 -6.18
C ARG A 82 -16.17 16.41 -5.89
N HIS A 83 -16.26 17.20 -6.95
CA HIS A 83 -17.14 18.36 -6.94
C HIS A 83 -18.55 17.83 -7.24
#